data_AF-W5SXL2-F1
#
_entry.id   AF-W5SXL2-F1
#
_cell.length_a   1.000
_cell.length_b   1.000
_cell.length_c   1.000
_cell.angle_alpha   90.00
_cell.angle_beta   90.00
_cell.angle_gamma   90.00
#
_symmetry.space_group_name_H-M   'P 1'
#
loop_
_entity.id
_entity.type
_entity.pdbx_description
1 polymer ?
#
loop_
_entity_poly.entity_id
_entity_poly.type
_entity_poly.pdbx_seq_one_letter_code
_entity_poly.pdbx_strand_id
1 'polypeptide(L)'
;MKINIKNIRLKSICATLFISLFLSCNNSGESAEAEKRLTDVLMDVSRSAENAFYSFISLISDTLGLKVTKDTAKNEVGNYYKKLAEGIDQAIKELLLIASKTVQSDNQSGKEENLSN
;
A
#
# COMPACT_ATOMS: atom_id res chain seq x y z
N MET A 1 -42.34 19.80 47.80
CA MET A 1 -41.48 19.40 46.67
C MET A 1 -40.74 18.13 47.06
N LYS A 2 -41.01 16.98 46.42
CA LYS A 2 -40.37 15.69 46.76
C LYS A 2 -39.00 15.62 46.07
N ILE A 3 -37.93 15.81 46.84
CA ILE A 3 -36.55 15.75 46.33
C ILE A 3 -36.10 14.29 46.25
N ASN A 4 -35.76 13.83 45.05
CA ASN A 4 -35.32 12.46 44.82
C ASN A 4 -33.79 12.37 45.03
N ILE A 5 -33.37 11.85 46.19
CA ILE A 5 -31.97 11.85 46.67
C ILE A 5 -30.98 11.24 45.66
N LYS A 6 -31.43 10.26 44.85
CA LYS A 6 -30.62 9.60 43.81
C LYS A 6 -30.26 10.54 42.66
N ASN A 7 -31.18 11.44 42.29
CA ASN A 7 -30.99 12.40 41.20
C ASN A 7 -30.02 13.53 41.59
N ILE A 8 -29.97 13.90 42.88
CA ILE A 8 -29.01 14.90 43.38
C ILE A 8 -27.59 14.37 43.34
N ARG A 9 -27.36 13.11 43.76
CA ARG A 9 -26.02 12.53 43.76
C ARG A 9 -25.48 12.35 42.35
N LEU A 10 -26.31 11.95 41.39
CA LEU A 10 -25.90 11.81 39.99
C LEU A 10 -25.59 13.17 39.35
N LYS A 11 -26.41 14.21 39.61
CA LYS A 11 -26.14 15.58 39.14
C LYS A 11 -24.85 16.16 39.73
N SER A 12 -24.58 15.92 41.01
CA SER A 12 -23.35 16.36 41.66
C SER A 12 -22.11 15.65 41.11
N ILE A 13 -22.19 14.33 40.88
CA ILE A 13 -21.09 13.56 40.27
C ILE A 13 -20.82 14.04 38.84
N CYS A 14 -21.88 14.20 38.04
CA CYS A 14 -21.75 14.65 36.66
C CYS A 14 -21.18 16.08 36.58
N ALA A 15 -21.58 16.98 37.47
CA ALA A 15 -21.02 18.33 37.55
C ALA A 15 -19.52 18.32 37.93
N THR A 16 -19.11 17.51 38.91
CA THR A 16 -17.69 17.41 39.29
C THR A 16 -16.86 16.84 38.15
N LEU A 17 -17.35 15.80 37.45
CA LEU A 17 -16.65 15.19 36.31
C LEU A 17 -16.47 16.18 35.15
N PHE A 18 -17.52 16.95 34.83
CA PHE A 18 -17.45 17.98 33.80
C PHE A 18 -16.45 19.09 34.16
N ILE A 19 -16.48 19.59 35.40
CA ILE A 19 -15.55 20.64 35.85
C ILE A 19 -14.11 20.12 35.85
N SER A 20 -13.85 18.88 36.31
CA SER A 20 -12.51 18.30 36.28
C SER A 20 -11.96 18.12 34.86
N LEU A 21 -12.82 17.76 33.90
CA LEU A 21 -12.42 17.60 32.50
C LEU A 21 -12.02 18.96 31.89
N PHE A 22 -12.80 20.02 32.14
CA PHE A 22 -12.51 21.36 31.64
C PHE A 22 -11.30 22.02 32.35
N LEU A 23 -11.06 21.72 33.63
CA LEU A 23 -9.86 22.18 34.34
C LEU A 23 -8.60 21.43 33.92
N SER A 24 -8.72 20.17 33.48
CA SER A 24 -7.59 19.41 32.92
C SER A 24 -7.07 20.00 31.61
N CYS A 25 -7.90 20.76 30.88
CA CYS A 25 -7.49 21.49 29.68
C CYS A 25 -6.87 22.88 29.97
N ASN A 26 -6.69 23.27 31.23
CA ASN A 26 -6.12 24.58 31.61
C ASN A 26 -4.73 24.48 32.26
N ASN A 27 -3.94 23.43 31.95
CA ASN A 27 -2.50 23.44 32.22
C ASN A 27 -1.80 24.41 31.25
N SER A 28 -1.90 25.69 31.60
CA SER A 28 -1.20 26.79 30.97
C SER A 28 0.31 26.65 31.22
N GLY A 29 1.03 26.08 30.26
CA GLY A 29 2.50 26.19 30.24
C GLY A 29 3.30 25.14 29.45
N GLU A 30 2.76 23.95 29.19
CA GLU A 30 3.57 22.86 28.58
C GLU A 30 3.01 22.31 27.25
N SER A 31 1.77 22.67 26.89
CA SER A 31 1.06 22.03 25.77
C SER A 31 1.38 22.61 24.40
N ALA A 32 1.71 23.90 24.29
CA ALA A 32 1.91 24.55 22.99
C ALA A 32 3.20 24.09 22.28
N GLU A 33 4.27 23.82 23.04
CA GLU A 33 5.52 23.33 22.48
C GLU A 33 5.45 21.84 22.12
N ALA A 34 4.74 21.04 22.93
CA ALA A 34 4.44 19.65 22.64
C ALA A 34 3.52 19.49 21.41
N GLU A 35 2.49 20.31 21.28
CA GLU A 35 1.61 20.34 20.10
C GLU A 35 2.36 20.82 18.85
N LYS A 36 3.24 21.84 18.96
CA LYS A 36 4.10 22.26 17.85
C LYS A 36 5.03 21.13 17.41
N ARG A 37 5.73 20.50 18.36
CA ARG A 37 6.63 19.36 18.07
C ARG A 37 5.89 18.21 17.41
N LEU A 38 4.68 17.88 17.88
CA LEU A 38 3.84 16.86 17.26
C LEU A 38 3.45 17.25 15.83
N THR A 39 3.05 18.50 15.62
CA THR A 39 2.65 19.02 14.30
C THR A 39 3.81 19.02 13.32
N ASP A 40 5.00 19.44 13.75
CA ASP A 40 6.22 19.42 12.95
C ASP A 40 6.61 17.98 12.57
N VAL A 41 6.55 17.04 13.52
CA VAL A 41 6.80 15.61 13.25
C VAL A 41 5.77 15.06 12.27
N LEU A 42 4.49 15.41 12.39
CA LEU A 42 3.45 14.97 11.45
C LEU A 42 3.65 15.56 10.05
N MET A 43 4.11 16.81 9.94
CA MET A 43 4.47 17.42 8.66
C MET A 43 5.66 16.71 8.01
N ASP A 44 6.70 16.42 8.77
CA ASP A 44 7.89 15.72 8.28
C ASP A 44 7.56 14.27 7.86
N VAL A 45 6.74 13.57 8.65
CA VAL A 45 6.26 12.23 8.30
C VAL A 45 5.41 12.28 7.04
N SER A 46 4.50 13.25 6.92
CA SER A 46 3.65 13.40 5.72
C SER A 46 4.51 13.66 4.48
N ARG A 47 5.53 14.52 4.59
CA ARG A 47 6.44 14.84 3.50
C ARG A 47 7.35 13.67 3.13
N SER A 48 7.81 12.91 4.12
CA SER A 48 8.59 11.69 3.92
C SER A 48 7.76 10.60 3.25
N ALA A 49 6.51 10.41 3.68
CA ALA A 49 5.57 9.48 3.07
C ALA A 49 5.25 9.87 1.62
N GLU A 50 5.05 11.15 1.34
CA GLU A 50 4.85 11.69 -0.01
C GLU A 50 6.07 11.40 -0.91
N ASN A 51 7.28 11.67 -0.42
CA ASN A 51 8.50 11.41 -1.18
C ASN A 51 8.72 9.92 -1.45
N ALA A 52 8.43 9.06 -0.46
CA ALA A 52 8.49 7.61 -0.62
C ALA A 52 7.45 7.12 -1.64
N PHE A 53 6.23 7.67 -1.60
CA PHE A 53 5.17 7.36 -2.54
C PHE A 53 5.54 7.76 -3.98
N TYR A 54 6.07 8.96 -4.20
CA TYR A 54 6.53 9.37 -5.54
C TYR A 54 7.72 8.54 -6.03
N SER A 55 8.67 8.22 -5.16
CA SER A 55 9.80 7.35 -5.52
C SER A 55 9.32 5.97 -5.95
N PHE A 56 8.33 5.41 -5.24
CA PHE A 56 7.71 4.13 -5.58
C PHE A 56 6.96 4.18 -6.92
N ILE A 57 6.16 5.21 -7.16
CA ILE A 57 5.45 5.38 -8.43
C ILE A 57 6.43 5.61 -9.59
N SER A 58 7.51 6.36 -9.38
CA SER A 58 8.56 6.53 -10.39
C SER A 58 9.23 5.20 -10.70
N LEU A 59 9.60 4.41 -9.69
CA LEU A 59 10.20 3.09 -9.87
C LEU A 59 9.26 2.13 -10.63
N ILE A 60 7.97 2.12 -10.29
CA ILE A 60 6.98 1.32 -11.03
C ILE A 60 6.86 1.82 -12.48
N SER A 61 6.84 3.14 -12.68
CA SER A 61 6.74 3.73 -14.02
C SER A 61 7.96 3.37 -14.88
N ASP A 62 9.15 3.36 -14.29
CA ASP A 62 10.41 3.06 -14.98
C ASP A 62 10.56 1.55 -15.26
N THR A 63 10.20 0.69 -14.29
CA THR A 63 10.32 -0.77 -14.42
C THR A 63 9.24 -1.38 -15.31
N LEU A 64 8.00 -0.91 -15.21
CA LEU A 64 6.88 -1.41 -15.98
C LEU A 64 6.54 -0.56 -17.20
N GLY A 65 7.21 0.58 -17.42
CA GLY A 65 6.99 1.48 -18.56
C GLY A 65 5.64 2.23 -18.54
N LEU A 66 4.87 2.15 -17.45
CA LEU A 66 3.56 2.78 -17.34
C LEU A 66 3.66 4.12 -16.61
N LYS A 67 3.68 5.21 -17.38
CA LYS A 67 3.56 6.57 -16.84
C LYS A 67 2.09 7.01 -16.83
N VAL A 68 1.47 7.05 -15.65
CA VAL A 68 0.10 7.56 -15.47
C VAL A 68 0.15 9.07 -15.20
N THR A 69 -0.58 9.84 -16.00
CA THR A 69 -0.74 11.29 -15.81
C THR A 69 -2.21 11.62 -15.48
N LYS A 70 -2.49 12.86 -15.11
CA LYS A 70 -3.86 13.34 -14.84
C LYS A 70 -4.81 13.17 -16.04
N ASP A 71 -4.27 13.14 -17.25
CA ASP A 71 -5.02 13.03 -18.50
C ASP A 71 -5.16 11.56 -18.96
N THR A 72 -4.50 10.62 -18.27
CA THR A 72 -4.57 9.19 -18.57
C THR A 72 -5.91 8.63 -18.13
N ALA A 73 -6.67 8.07 -19.05
CA ALA A 73 -7.97 7.51 -18.74
C ALA A 73 -7.83 6.14 -18.06
N LYS A 74 -8.74 5.83 -17.13
CA LYS A 74 -8.71 4.57 -16.36
C LYS A 74 -8.72 3.32 -17.25
N ASN A 75 -9.42 3.37 -18.38
CA ASN A 75 -9.45 2.28 -19.36
C ASN A 75 -8.11 2.08 -20.06
N GLU A 76 -7.31 3.13 -20.28
CA GLU A 76 -5.97 3.02 -20.88
C GLU A 76 -5.02 2.27 -19.95
N VAL A 77 -5.08 2.56 -18.65
CA VAL A 77 -4.34 1.83 -17.62
C VAL A 77 -4.73 0.35 -17.61
N GLY A 78 -6.04 0.06 -17.61
CA GLY A 78 -6.54 -1.32 -17.64
C GLY A 78 -6.10 -2.06 -18.90
N ASN A 79 -6.16 -1.40 -20.06
CA ASN A 79 -5.73 -1.96 -21.34
C ASN A 79 -4.22 -2.24 -21.37
N TYR A 80 -3.40 -1.39 -20.75
CA TYR A 80 -1.96 -1.60 -20.65
C TYR A 80 -1.64 -2.90 -19.91
N TYR A 81 -2.16 -3.07 -18.69
CA TYR A 81 -1.91 -4.27 -17.90
C TYR A 81 -2.49 -5.54 -18.54
N LYS A 82 -3.62 -5.42 -19.24
CA LYS A 82 -4.19 -6.54 -20.00
C LYS A 82 -3.23 -7.01 -21.11
N LYS A 83 -2.70 -6.08 -21.91
CA LYS A 83 -1.72 -6.40 -22.96
C LYS A 83 -0.43 -6.99 -22.37
N LEU A 84 0.03 -6.47 -21.24
CA LEU A 84 1.20 -6.99 -20.55
C LEU A 84 1.00 -8.45 -20.11
N ALA A 85 -0.15 -8.75 -19.51
CA ALA A 85 -0.51 -10.11 -19.09
C ALA A 85 -0.60 -11.06 -20.30
N GLU A 86 -1.27 -10.65 -21.38
CA GLU A 86 -1.37 -11.42 -22.62
C GLU A 86 0.01 -11.72 -23.23
N GLY A 87 0.93 -10.75 -23.21
CA GLY A 87 2.30 -10.93 -23.69
C GLY A 87 3.11 -11.91 -22.84
N ILE A 88 2.96 -11.86 -21.51
CA ILE A 88 3.62 -12.81 -20.59
C ILE A 88 3.09 -14.24 -20.83
N ASP A 89 1.78 -14.41 -20.94
CA ASP A 89 1.17 -15.72 -21.22
C ASP A 89 1.68 -16.31 -22.54
N GLN A 90 1.84 -15.47 -23.57
CA GLN A 90 2.36 -15.91 -24.86
C GLN A 90 3.85 -16.30 -24.76
N ALA A 91 4.67 -15.50 -24.10
CA ALA A 91 6.09 -15.82 -23.90
C ALA A 91 6.29 -17.14 -23.13
N ILE A 92 5.46 -17.39 -22.10
CA ILE A 92 5.49 -18.65 -21.34
C ILE A 92 5.13 -19.83 -22.26
N LYS A 93 4.09 -19.70 -23.09
CA LYS A 93 3.70 -20.76 -24.04
C LYS A 93 4.81 -21.07 -25.04
N GLU A 94 5.45 -20.04 -25.60
CA GLU A 94 6.57 -20.21 -26.54
C GLU A 94 7.77 -20.86 -25.86
N LEU A 95 8.10 -20.47 -24.62
CA LEU A 95 9.20 -21.06 -23.85
C LEU A 95 8.94 -22.53 -23.51
N LEU A 96 7.73 -22.89 -23.09
CA LEU A 96 7.33 -24.27 -22.84
C LEU A 96 7.43 -25.12 -24.12
N LEU A 97 7.03 -24.56 -25.27
CA LEU A 97 7.14 -25.23 -26.55
C LEU A 97 8.60 -25.47 -26.94
N ILE A 98 9.50 -24.50 -26.74
CA ILE A 98 10.95 -24.67 -26.96
C ILE A 98 11.51 -25.74 -26.04
N ALA A 99 11.21 -25.68 -24.74
CA ALA A 99 11.68 -26.67 -23.76
C ALA A 99 11.21 -28.09 -24.09
N SER A 100 9.97 -28.25 -24.57
CA SER A 100 9.46 -29.56 -24.98
C SER A 100 10.17 -30.11 -26.23
N LYS A 101 10.55 -29.24 -27.17
CA LYS A 101 11.33 -29.62 -28.36
C LYS A 101 12.76 -30.02 -28.00
N THR A 102 13.42 -29.33 -27.08
CA THR A 102 14.81 -29.66 -26.67
C THR A 102 14.89 -31.02 -25.98
N VAL A 103 13.88 -31.38 -25.17
CA VAL A 103 13.80 -32.71 -24.53
C VAL A 103 13.54 -33.84 -25.55
N GLN A 104 12.87 -33.56 -26.67
CA GLN A 104 12.67 -34.54 -27.74
C GLN A 104 13.92 -34.73 -28.61
N SER A 105 14.69 -33.68 -28.85
CA SER A 105 15.94 -33.74 -29.63
C SER A 105 17.02 -34.58 -28.94
N ASP A 106 17.15 -34.50 -27.61
CA ASP A 106 18.14 -35.30 -26.86
C ASP A 106 17.80 -36.80 -26.85
N ASN A 107 16.52 -37.17 -26.97
CA ASN A 107 16.08 -38.57 -27.03
C ASN A 107 16.21 -39.20 -28.43
N GLN A 108 16.55 -38.43 -29.46
CA GLN A 108 16.84 -38.94 -30.81
C GLN A 108 18.34 -39.05 -31.12
N SER A 109 19.22 -38.37 -30.37
CA SER A 109 20.68 -38.47 -30.58
C SER A 109 21.32 -39.75 -30.00
N GLY A 110 20.57 -40.56 -29.23
CA GLY A 110 21.08 -41.78 -28.58
C GLY A 110 20.85 -43.09 -29.35
N LYS A 111 20.48 -43.06 -30.63
CA LYS A 111 20.08 -44.26 -31.39
C LYS A 111 20.77 -44.48 -32.75
N GLU A 112 21.88 -43.82 -33.02
CA GLU A 112 22.71 -44.07 -34.20
C GLU A 112 24.17 -44.41 -33.83
N GLU A 113 24.37 -45.36 -32.93
CA GLU A 113 25.64 -46.10 -32.83
C GLU A 113 25.34 -47.57 -32.59
N ASN A 114 24.82 -48.28 -33.60
CA ASN A 114 24.92 -49.74 -33.74
C ASN A 114 24.40 -50.19 -35.11
N LEU A 115 25.15 -49.90 -36.18
CA LEU A 115 25.20 -50.82 -37.32
C LEU A 115 26.48 -50.65 -38.16
N SER A 116 27.17 -51.78 -38.34
CA SER A 116 28.21 -52.06 -39.35
C SER A 116 29.66 -51.66 -39.03
N ASN A 117 30.40 -52.53 -38.33
CA ASN A 117 31.30 -53.55 -38.94
C ASN A 117 32.10 -54.29 -37.87
#